data_AF-A0A8T3VVN2-F1
#
_entry.id   AF-A0A8T3VVN2-F1
#
_cell.length_a   1.000
_cell.length_b   1.000
_cell.length_c   1.000
_cell.angle_alpha   90.00
_cell.angle_beta   90.00
_cell.angle_gamma   90.00
#
_symmetry.space_group_name_H-M   'P 1'
#
loop_
_entity.id
_entity.type
_entity.pdbx_description
1 polymer ?
#
loop_
_entity_poly.entity_id
_entity_poly.type
_entity_poly.pdbx_seq_one_letter_code
_entity_poly.pdbx_strand_id
1 'polypeptide(L)'
;MDMTENNDNNVMLTVALVALLIVGSVMTFMITDLWKNMTPDPHDYSSEYVVEGFCYGESCSGSGVLEYTPENSNYYLYQLSIECSSDNHSEELKLGLIFGLDENPLDSAYKYVGKETLDNVETTVWKYNEKSTEYTVYIGEACKLIAFKVASQNLDLSGTIA
;
A
#
# COMPACT_ATOMS: atom_id res chain seq x y z
N MET A 1 28.93 -25.95 -58.96
CA MET A 1 29.28 -25.50 -57.61
C MET A 1 28.72 -24.11 -57.48
N ASP A 2 27.63 -23.96 -56.73
CA ASP A 2 27.24 -22.75 -56.00
C ASP A 2 25.83 -22.97 -55.44
N MET A 3 25.76 -23.74 -54.36
CA MET A 3 24.57 -23.82 -53.49
C MET A 3 24.88 -23.42 -52.05
N THR A 4 26.15 -23.13 -51.72
CA THR A 4 26.61 -22.74 -50.39
C THR A 4 26.45 -21.23 -50.14
N GLU A 5 26.69 -20.40 -51.14
CA GLU A 5 26.67 -18.93 -51.00
C GLU A 5 25.26 -18.38 -50.67
N ASN A 6 24.21 -19.02 -51.16
CA ASN A 6 22.83 -18.57 -50.94
C ASN A 6 22.28 -18.99 -49.56
N ASN A 7 22.82 -20.06 -48.97
CA ASN A 7 22.39 -20.55 -47.66
C ASN A 7 23.05 -19.72 -46.53
N ASP A 8 24.33 -19.38 -46.71
CA ASP A 8 25.07 -18.56 -45.75
C ASP A 8 24.49 -17.14 -45.63
N ASN A 9 24.05 -16.54 -46.74
CA ASN A 9 23.39 -15.23 -46.73
C ASN A 9 22.02 -15.26 -46.02
N ASN A 10 21.23 -16.32 -46.18
CA ASN A 10 19.95 -16.48 -45.50
C ASN A 10 20.12 -16.76 -44.00
N VAL A 11 21.14 -17.54 -43.62
CA VAL A 11 21.50 -17.76 -42.21
C VAL A 11 21.96 -16.46 -41.56
N MET A 12 22.82 -15.69 -42.24
CA MET A 12 23.34 -14.41 -41.75
C MET A 12 22.23 -13.35 -41.62
N LEU A 13 21.28 -13.31 -42.57
CA LEU A 13 20.10 -12.44 -42.50
C LEU A 13 19.18 -12.83 -41.33
N THR A 14 18.98 -14.13 -41.12
CA THR A 14 18.16 -14.65 -40.01
C THR A 14 18.79 -14.33 -38.66
N VAL A 15 20.10 -14.52 -38.51
CA VAL A 15 20.86 -14.18 -37.29
C VAL A 15 20.79 -12.66 -37.02
N ALA A 16 20.92 -11.82 -38.04
CA ALA A 16 20.81 -10.38 -37.91
C ALA A 16 19.40 -9.94 -37.47
N LEU A 17 18.35 -10.54 -38.03
CA LEU A 17 16.96 -10.29 -37.65
C LEU A 17 16.67 -10.73 -36.20
N VAL A 18 17.14 -11.91 -35.80
CA VAL A 18 16.97 -12.41 -34.44
C VAL A 18 17.73 -11.52 -33.44
N ALA A 19 18.96 -11.10 -33.76
CA ALA A 19 19.71 -10.18 -32.94
C ALA A 19 19.01 -8.82 -32.80
N LEU A 20 18.44 -8.28 -33.89
CA LEU A 20 17.65 -7.04 -33.87
C LEU A 20 16.36 -7.18 -33.04
N LEU A 21 15.68 -8.32 -33.10
CA LEU A 21 14.49 -8.59 -32.30
C LEU A 21 14.82 -8.71 -30.82
N ILE A 22 15.93 -9.37 -30.46
CA ILE A 22 16.40 -9.47 -29.07
C ILE A 22 16.83 -8.10 -28.54
N VAL A 23 17.61 -7.33 -29.31
CA VAL A 23 18.01 -5.98 -28.90
C VAL A 23 16.80 -5.05 -28.79
N GLY A 24 15.84 -5.17 -29.70
CA GLY A 24 14.58 -4.44 -29.67
C GLY A 24 13.74 -4.76 -28.44
N SER A 25 13.60 -6.04 -28.08
CA SER A 25 12.84 -6.46 -26.89
C SER A 25 13.54 -6.08 -25.58
N VAL A 26 14.87 -6.13 -25.55
CA VAL A 26 15.66 -5.69 -24.40
C VAL A 26 15.57 -4.17 -24.22
N MET A 27 15.57 -3.40 -25.31
CA MET A 27 15.36 -1.95 -25.24
C MET A 27 13.95 -1.57 -24.80
N THR A 28 12.90 -2.24 -25.29
CA THR A 28 11.53 -1.96 -24.84
C THR A 28 11.35 -2.32 -23.37
N PHE A 29 11.97 -3.41 -22.89
CA PHE A 29 11.97 -3.76 -21.47
C PHE A 29 12.66 -2.69 -20.62
N MET A 30 13.87 -2.27 -21.00
CA MET A 30 14.62 -1.22 -20.30
C MET A 30 13.88 0.12 -20.28
N ILE A 31 13.24 0.50 -21.39
CA ILE A 31 12.42 1.72 -21.45
C ILE A 31 11.22 1.56 -20.52
N THR A 32 10.49 0.44 -20.57
CA THR A 32 9.30 0.24 -19.72
C THR A 32 9.64 0.29 -18.23
N ASP A 33 10.73 -0.34 -17.80
CA ASP A 33 11.23 -0.26 -16.43
C ASP A 33 11.66 1.16 -16.04
N LEU A 34 12.33 1.87 -16.95
CA LEU A 34 12.73 3.26 -16.72
C LEU A 34 11.51 4.18 -16.55
N TRP A 35 10.46 3.99 -17.36
CA TRP A 35 9.22 4.77 -17.26
C TRP A 35 8.45 4.46 -15.97
N LYS A 36 8.37 3.20 -15.55
CA LYS A 36 7.77 2.82 -14.24
C LYS A 36 8.51 3.45 -13.06
N ASN A 37 9.84 3.51 -13.12
CA ASN A 37 10.64 4.15 -12.08
C ASN A 37 10.56 5.70 -12.12
N MET A 38 10.12 6.29 -13.22
CA MET A 38 9.96 7.75 -13.37
C MET A 38 8.59 8.25 -12.88
N THR A 39 7.56 7.41 -12.87
CA THR A 39 6.24 7.72 -12.29
C THR A 39 5.84 6.63 -11.29
N PRO A 40 6.41 6.65 -10.06
CA PRO A 40 5.99 5.73 -9.01
C PRO A 40 4.49 5.89 -8.78
N ASP A 41 3.77 4.78 -8.67
CA ASP A 41 2.35 4.79 -8.31
C ASP A 41 2.23 5.37 -6.90
N PRO A 42 1.53 6.50 -6.71
CA PRO A 42 1.41 7.11 -5.37
C PRO A 42 0.70 6.19 -4.36
N HIS A 43 0.01 5.15 -4.83
CA HIS A 43 -0.67 4.16 -3.99
C HIS A 43 0.22 3.00 -3.55
N ASP A 44 1.31 2.74 -4.27
CA ASP A 44 2.25 1.65 -3.95
C ASP A 44 3.23 2.10 -2.85
N TYR A 45 2.70 2.23 -1.63
CA TYR A 45 3.45 2.67 -0.47
C TYR A 45 3.25 1.75 0.73
N SER A 46 4.24 1.76 1.61
CA SER A 46 4.17 1.22 2.96
C SER A 46 4.51 2.32 3.96
N SER A 47 4.00 2.21 5.17
CA SER A 47 4.27 3.19 6.24
C SER A 47 4.35 2.50 7.58
N GLU A 48 5.29 2.96 8.40
CA GLU A 48 5.44 2.55 9.79
C GLU A 48 4.76 3.57 10.70
N TYR A 49 4.22 3.08 11.82
CA TYR A 49 3.50 3.87 12.80
C TYR A 49 4.07 3.60 14.19
N VAL A 50 4.19 4.65 14.98
CA VAL A 50 4.35 4.53 16.43
C VAL A 50 2.96 4.41 17.03
N VAL A 51 2.75 3.41 17.87
CA VAL A 51 1.46 3.12 18.51
C VAL A 51 1.58 3.28 20.00
N GLU A 52 0.69 4.07 20.59
CA GLU A 52 0.64 4.35 22.01
C GLU A 52 -0.81 4.33 22.51
N GLY A 53 -1.00 3.93 23.76
CA GLY A 53 -2.33 3.93 24.37
C GLY A 53 -2.43 3.08 25.61
N PHE A 54 -3.61 2.48 25.80
CA PHE A 54 -3.94 1.60 26.91
C PHE A 54 -4.43 0.23 26.45
N CYS A 55 -3.92 -0.80 27.09
CA CYS A 55 -4.27 -2.20 26.90
C CYS A 55 -4.67 -2.78 28.26
N TYR A 56 -5.93 -3.19 28.41
CA TYR A 56 -6.53 -3.65 29.67
C TYR A 56 -6.35 -2.66 30.84
N GLY A 57 -6.33 -1.36 30.55
CA GLY A 57 -6.15 -0.29 31.54
C GLY A 57 -4.69 -0.02 31.94
N GLU A 58 -3.72 -0.71 31.34
CA GLU A 58 -2.29 -0.44 31.49
C GLU A 58 -1.77 0.34 30.28
N SER A 59 -0.77 1.20 30.48
CA SER A 59 -0.10 1.86 29.36
C SER A 59 0.56 0.82 28.46
N CYS A 60 0.34 0.92 27.16
CA CYS A 60 0.98 0.08 26.17
C CYS A 60 1.57 0.91 25.04
N SER A 61 2.62 0.39 24.44
CA SER A 61 3.31 0.97 23.30
C SER A 61 3.65 -0.12 22.31
N GLY A 62 3.85 0.27 21.06
CA GLY A 62 4.20 -0.67 20.01
C GLY A 62 4.37 0.00 18.66
N SER A 63 4.19 -0.80 17.62
CA SER A 63 4.38 -0.38 16.24
C SER A 63 3.21 -0.83 15.37
N GLY A 64 3.02 -0.10 14.28
CA GLY A 64 2.12 -0.49 13.21
C GLY A 64 2.85 -0.48 11.87
N VAL A 65 2.48 -1.40 10.98
CA VAL A 65 2.96 -1.43 9.60
C VAL A 65 1.75 -1.47 8.68
N LEU A 66 1.67 -0.50 7.79
CA LEU A 66 0.69 -0.48 6.70
C LEU A 66 1.38 -0.94 5.41
N GLU A 67 0.77 -1.90 4.72
CA GLU A 67 1.29 -2.44 3.47
C GLU A 67 0.21 -2.39 2.39
N TYR A 68 0.56 -1.86 1.21
CA TYR A 68 -0.28 -1.94 0.03
C TYR A 68 -0.37 -3.39 -0.45
N THR A 69 -1.60 -3.89 -0.65
CA THR A 69 -1.88 -5.23 -1.13
C THR A 69 -2.56 -5.13 -2.50
N PRO A 70 -1.81 -5.23 -3.61
CA PRO A 70 -2.39 -5.09 -4.95
C PRO A 70 -3.25 -6.32 -5.29
N GLU A 71 -4.55 -6.22 -5.09
CA GLU A 71 -5.50 -7.28 -5.43
C GLU A 71 -6.18 -7.08 -6.79
N ASN A 72 -6.63 -5.87 -7.13
CA ASN A 72 -7.21 -5.57 -8.45
C ASN A 72 -7.08 -4.09 -8.84
N SER A 73 -7.51 -3.75 -10.06
CA SER A 73 -7.47 -2.38 -10.60
C SER A 73 -8.72 -1.53 -10.28
N ASN A 74 -9.63 -2.01 -9.43
CA ASN A 74 -10.92 -1.39 -9.14
C ASN A 74 -11.02 -0.82 -7.72
N TYR A 75 -10.06 -1.13 -6.85
CA TYR A 75 -9.93 -0.58 -5.50
C TYR A 75 -8.47 -0.63 -5.06
N TYR A 76 -8.12 0.15 -4.06
CA TYR A 76 -6.83 0.07 -3.37
C TYR A 76 -7.04 -0.61 -2.02
N LEU A 77 -6.26 -1.65 -1.74
CA LEU A 77 -6.32 -2.38 -0.47
C LEU A 77 -5.01 -2.17 0.28
N TYR A 78 -5.12 -1.83 1.57
CA TYR A 78 -4.00 -1.79 2.49
C TYR A 78 -4.30 -2.63 3.72
N GLN A 79 -3.28 -3.31 4.22
CA GLN A 79 -3.34 -4.06 5.46
C GLN A 79 -2.51 -3.33 6.51
N LEU A 80 -3.15 -2.91 7.59
CA LEU A 80 -2.49 -2.37 8.78
C LEU A 80 -2.36 -3.49 9.81
N SER A 81 -1.13 -3.85 10.16
CA SER A 81 -0.81 -4.76 11.26
C SER A 81 -0.25 -3.94 12.41
N ILE A 82 -0.80 -4.11 13.62
CA ILE A 82 -0.41 -3.40 14.83
C ILE A 82 0.03 -4.44 15.86
N GLU A 83 1.19 -4.23 16.45
CA GLU A 83 1.69 -5.00 17.59
C GLU A 83 1.89 -4.03 18.75
N CYS A 84 1.23 -4.26 19.87
CA CYS A 84 1.40 -3.44 21.07
C CYS A 84 1.50 -4.29 22.33
N SER A 85 2.31 -3.84 23.27
CA SER A 85 2.56 -4.57 24.51
C SER A 85 2.57 -3.66 25.74
N SER A 86 2.06 -4.18 26.84
CA SER A 86 2.31 -3.73 28.22
C SER A 86 3.14 -4.79 28.95
N ASP A 87 3.48 -4.55 30.23
CA ASP A 87 4.25 -5.48 31.06
C ASP A 87 3.64 -6.90 31.12
N ASN A 88 2.31 -7.01 31.04
CA ASN A 88 1.58 -8.27 31.23
C ASN A 88 0.76 -8.71 30.02
N HIS A 89 0.59 -7.84 29.02
CA HIS A 89 -0.31 -8.07 27.89
C HIS A 89 0.37 -7.75 26.58
N SER A 90 0.16 -8.59 25.58
CA SER A 90 0.55 -8.31 24.20
C SER A 90 -0.68 -8.49 23.33
N GLU A 91 -0.90 -7.56 22.42
CA GLU A 91 -2.06 -7.52 21.54
C GLU A 91 -1.58 -7.31 20.11
N GLU A 92 -2.16 -8.09 19.21
CA GLU A 92 -1.95 -7.98 17.76
C GLU A 92 -3.30 -7.66 17.11
N LEU A 93 -3.34 -6.59 16.34
CA LEU A 93 -4.53 -6.15 15.62
C LEU A 93 -4.22 -6.07 14.13
N LYS A 94 -5.18 -6.49 13.32
CA LYS A 94 -5.11 -6.36 11.86
C LYS A 94 -6.34 -5.65 11.35
N LEU A 95 -6.13 -4.63 10.52
CA LEU A 95 -7.19 -3.83 9.92
C LEU A 95 -6.96 -3.73 8.41
N GLY A 96 -7.98 -4.09 7.64
CA GLY A 96 -8.01 -3.86 6.19
C GLY A 96 -8.63 -2.50 5.88
N LEU A 97 -7.91 -1.67 5.11
CA LEU A 97 -8.40 -0.41 4.56
C LEU A 97 -8.64 -0.59 3.07
N ILE A 98 -9.89 -0.40 2.65
CA ILE A 98 -10.31 -0.54 1.25
C ILE A 98 -10.76 0.83 0.76
N PHE A 99 -10.11 1.32 -0.28
CA PHE A 99 -10.41 2.60 -0.92
C PHE A 99 -10.99 2.37 -2.31
N GLY A 100 -11.99 3.18 -2.67
CA GLY A 100 -12.47 3.25 -4.04
C GLY A 100 -11.46 3.92 -4.97
N LEU A 101 -11.78 3.93 -6.27
CA LEU A 101 -11.00 4.68 -7.27
C LEU A 101 -11.07 6.21 -7.10
N ASP A 102 -12.00 6.68 -6.27
CA ASP A 102 -12.11 8.07 -5.83
C ASP A 102 -11.24 8.37 -4.60
N GLU A 103 -10.36 7.43 -4.21
CA GLU A 103 -9.38 7.53 -3.12
C GLU A 103 -9.99 7.70 -1.72
N ASN A 104 -11.30 7.50 -1.59
CA ASN A 104 -12.00 7.48 -0.30
C ASN A 104 -12.16 6.04 0.20
N PRO A 105 -12.10 5.82 1.52
CA PRO A 105 -12.57 4.57 2.12
C PRO A 105 -13.95 4.19 1.59
N LEU A 106 -14.17 2.91 1.29
CA LEU A 106 -15.47 2.47 0.78
C LEU A 106 -16.59 2.77 1.78
N ASP A 107 -17.56 3.59 1.37
CA ASP A 107 -18.75 3.98 2.15
C ASP A 107 -19.56 2.78 2.69
N SER A 108 -19.44 1.61 2.04
CA SER A 108 -20.10 0.39 2.50
C SER A 108 -19.50 -0.18 3.78
N ALA A 109 -18.24 0.16 4.08
CA ALA A 109 -17.52 -0.28 5.28
C ALA A 109 -17.27 0.88 6.24
N TYR A 110 -16.94 2.07 5.73
CA TYR A 110 -16.57 3.23 6.53
C TYR A 110 -17.63 4.31 6.47
N LYS A 111 -17.88 4.96 7.61
CA LYS A 111 -18.73 6.13 7.71
C LYS A 111 -17.88 7.40 7.73
N TYR A 112 -18.10 8.28 6.77
CA TYR A 112 -17.51 9.61 6.78
C TYR A 112 -17.97 10.42 7.99
N VAL A 113 -17.03 11.07 8.67
CA VAL A 113 -17.28 11.90 9.86
C VAL A 113 -17.05 13.38 9.57
N GLY A 114 -16.02 13.72 8.80
CA GLY A 114 -15.66 15.11 8.52
C GLY A 114 -14.22 15.27 8.04
N LYS A 115 -13.68 16.48 8.22
CA LYS A 115 -12.28 16.82 7.95
C LYS A 115 -11.60 17.31 9.23
N GLU A 116 -10.32 17.01 9.35
CA GLU A 116 -9.47 17.46 10.46
C GLU A 116 -8.06 17.77 9.94
N THR A 117 -7.37 18.73 10.54
CA THR A 117 -5.98 19.04 10.21
C THR A 117 -5.06 18.45 11.28
N LEU A 118 -4.20 17.51 10.88
CA LEU A 118 -3.19 16.89 11.72
C LEU A 118 -1.80 17.31 11.23
N ASP A 119 -1.01 17.97 12.07
CA ASP A 119 0.36 18.41 11.74
C ASP A 119 0.50 19.14 10.38
N ASN A 120 -0.47 20.01 10.07
CA ASN A 120 -0.60 20.76 8.81
C ASN A 120 -1.01 19.92 7.57
N VAL A 121 -1.43 18.68 7.77
CA VAL A 121 -2.02 17.83 6.73
C VAL A 121 -3.54 17.85 6.88
N GLU A 122 -4.27 18.28 5.84
CA GLU A 122 -5.73 18.12 5.81
C GLU A 122 -6.05 16.64 5.62
N THR A 123 -6.88 16.10 6.52
CA THR A 123 -7.29 14.69 6.50
C THR A 123 -8.81 14.59 6.49
N THR A 124 -9.31 13.54 5.87
CA THR A 124 -10.68 13.09 6.00
C THR A 124 -10.78 12.05 7.12
N VAL A 125 -11.81 12.17 7.94
CA VAL A 125 -12.01 11.32 9.12
C VAL A 125 -13.10 10.32 8.83
N TRP A 126 -12.80 9.04 9.05
CA TRP A 126 -13.68 7.93 8.77
C TRP A 126 -13.77 7.00 9.96
N LYS A 127 -14.96 6.42 10.18
CA LYS A 127 -15.20 5.48 11.27
C LYS A 127 -15.72 4.15 10.76
N TYR A 128 -15.20 3.07 11.31
CA TYR A 128 -15.68 1.71 11.11
C TYR A 128 -15.89 1.06 12.47
N ASN A 129 -16.95 0.28 12.61
CA ASN A 129 -17.22 -0.48 13.82
C ASN A 129 -17.25 -1.96 13.48
N GLU A 130 -16.40 -2.73 14.14
CA GLU A 130 -16.43 -4.18 14.08
C GLU A 130 -16.71 -4.73 15.47
N LYS A 131 -17.84 -5.44 15.62
CA LYS A 131 -18.31 -5.99 16.89
C LYS A 131 -18.47 -4.88 17.95
N SER A 132 -17.47 -4.71 18.82
CA SER A 132 -17.41 -3.76 19.93
C SER A 132 -16.16 -2.88 19.89
N THR A 133 -15.47 -2.85 18.75
CA THR A 133 -14.28 -2.04 18.53
C THR A 133 -14.59 -0.97 17.49
N GLU A 134 -14.42 0.29 17.88
CA GLU A 134 -14.49 1.43 16.99
C GLU A 134 -13.09 1.73 16.45
N TYR A 135 -12.98 1.82 15.14
CA TYR A 135 -11.80 2.24 14.40
C TYR A 135 -12.08 3.63 13.84
N THR A 136 -11.22 4.58 14.14
CA THR A 136 -11.21 5.91 13.49
C THR A 136 -9.93 6.03 12.69
N VAL A 137 -10.04 6.36 11.40
CA VAL A 137 -8.88 6.53 10.51
C VAL A 137 -8.87 7.94 9.91
N TYR A 138 -7.67 8.49 9.80
CA TYR A 138 -7.41 9.82 9.29
C TYR A 138 -6.67 9.69 7.98
N ILE A 139 -7.35 9.99 6.87
CA ILE A 139 -6.88 9.71 5.51
C ILE A 139 -6.50 11.03 4.82
N GLY A 140 -5.26 11.13 4.36
CA GLY A 140 -4.76 12.21 3.50
C GLY A 140 -4.94 11.88 2.02
N GLU A 141 -4.21 12.59 1.16
CA GLU A 141 -4.23 12.39 -0.29
C GLU A 141 -3.70 11.00 -0.69
N ALA A 142 -4.12 10.49 -1.87
CA ALA A 142 -3.66 9.21 -2.42
C ALA A 142 -3.80 8.03 -1.44
N CYS A 143 -4.96 7.93 -0.79
CA CYS A 143 -5.27 6.88 0.20
C CYS A 143 -4.31 6.83 1.41
N LYS A 144 -3.59 7.93 1.71
CA LYS A 144 -2.56 7.91 2.74
C LYS A 144 -3.15 7.87 4.15
N LEU A 145 -2.92 6.80 4.90
CA LEU A 145 -3.29 6.76 6.33
C LEU A 145 -2.31 7.63 7.14
N ILE A 146 -2.78 8.73 7.71
CA ILE A 146 -1.95 9.66 8.50
C ILE A 146 -1.91 9.26 9.98
N ALA A 147 -3.07 8.87 10.51
CA ALA A 147 -3.22 8.42 11.88
C ALA A 147 -4.42 7.49 12.00
N PHE A 148 -4.49 6.75 13.10
CA PHE A 148 -5.65 5.95 13.45
C PHE A 148 -5.87 5.93 14.97
N LYS A 149 -7.09 5.57 15.36
CA LYS A 149 -7.48 5.28 16.74
C LYS A 149 -8.29 4.00 16.78
N VAL A 150 -8.05 3.17 17.79
CA VAL A 150 -8.78 1.93 18.04
C VAL A 150 -9.30 1.96 19.47
N ALA A 151 -10.61 1.96 19.63
CA ALA A 151 -11.27 2.04 20.94
C ALA A 151 -12.22 0.85 21.15
N SER A 152 -12.06 0.15 22.27
CA SER A 152 -12.96 -0.90 22.75
C SER A 152 -13.04 -0.86 24.27
N GLN A 153 -13.69 -1.83 24.90
CA GLN A 153 -13.73 -1.92 26.37
C GLN A 153 -12.33 -2.05 27.00
N ASN A 154 -11.40 -2.74 26.33
CA ASN A 154 -10.08 -3.07 26.88
C ASN A 154 -8.93 -2.43 26.11
N LEU A 155 -9.20 -1.68 25.04
CA LEU A 155 -8.19 -1.08 24.18
C LEU A 155 -8.54 0.37 23.93
N ASP A 156 -7.58 1.25 24.09
CA ASP A 156 -7.64 2.64 23.66
C ASP A 156 -6.28 2.99 23.08
N LEU A 157 -6.12 2.76 21.77
CA LEU A 157 -4.86 2.89 21.05
C LEU A 157 -4.94 4.03 20.05
N SER A 158 -3.83 4.72 19.87
CA SER A 158 -3.64 5.67 18.78
C SER A 158 -2.32 5.39 18.07
N GLY A 159 -2.31 5.55 16.75
CA GLY A 159 -1.10 5.41 15.95
C GLY A 159 -0.90 6.60 15.03
N THR A 160 0.34 7.05 14.89
CA THR A 160 0.76 8.12 13.99
C THR A 160 1.99 7.67 13.21
N ILE A 161 2.16 8.19 11.99
CA ILE A 161 3.34 7.90 11.15
C ILE A 161 4.62 8.15 11.97
N ALA A 162 5.55 7.19 11.90
CA ALA A 162 6.85 7.21 12.58
C ALA A 162 7.85 8.19 11.95
#